data_AF-A0A2P4Q867-F1
#
_entry.id   AF-A0A2P4Q867-F1
#
_cell.length_a   1.000
_cell.length_b   1.000
_cell.length_c   1.000
_cell.angle_alpha   90.00
_cell.angle_beta   90.00
_cell.angle_gamma   90.00
#
_symmetry.space_group_name_H-M   'P 1'
#
loop_
_entity.id
_entity.type
_entity.pdbx_description
1 polymer ?
#
loop_
_entity_poly.entity_id
_entity_poly.type
_entity_poly.pdbx_seq_one_letter_code
_entity_poly.pdbx_strand_id
1 'polypeptide(L)'
;MGTNALNSKYFCLYCNCKASLRWDMNKIWNNTENTRCERKSPLFPAINQKNYIPDELHLFLRISDVLMECLFADLIKKKEFQKQIKPAVELAFKNIKVHFKFFQSGKNWNWTSLMGPDKKKTLKEFPVSQFIPDIHGKDIEKLWREFYQLYTILHKEYLSDQEIDQFKIDTQNWIRMFYRPTQGHMNSGTQIPGLYRKDDVTLYMHVFAKHVPQFMRQLKEIGLSLRTFSTSSIEKKNHNHVCLFFGGTTMGGGTDGKSVVYNIMSFENHQLFYLINNTPKKIIARNIDVNNKES
;
A
#
# COMPACT_ATOMS: atom_id res chain seq x y z
N MET A 1 -1.41 0.92 -18.48
CA MET A 1 -0.29 1.46 -19.30
C MET A 1 -0.10 0.72 -20.63
N GLY A 2 -1.13 0.05 -21.19
CA GLY A 2 -0.95 -0.69 -22.45
C GLY A 2 -0.09 -1.97 -22.34
N THR A 3 0.11 -2.51 -21.14
CA THR A 3 0.93 -3.71 -20.92
C THR A 3 0.11 -4.81 -20.24
N ASN A 4 0.28 -6.05 -20.74
CA ASN A 4 -0.08 -7.38 -20.20
C ASN A 4 -1.30 -7.56 -19.27
N ALA A 5 -2.02 -8.66 -19.46
CA ALA A 5 -3.00 -9.15 -18.49
C ALA A 5 -2.36 -9.46 -17.12
N LEU A 6 -3.14 -9.36 -16.05
CA LEU A 6 -2.71 -9.57 -14.65
C LEU A 6 -1.99 -10.91 -14.41
N ASN A 7 -2.26 -11.92 -15.24
CA ASN A 7 -1.69 -13.26 -15.17
C ASN A 7 -0.41 -13.45 -15.98
N SER A 8 0.15 -12.39 -16.58
CA SER A 8 1.36 -12.52 -17.40
C SER A 8 2.58 -12.96 -16.61
N LYS A 9 3.39 -13.84 -17.23
CA LYS A 9 4.68 -14.31 -16.70
C LYS A 9 5.66 -13.17 -16.45
N TYR A 10 5.57 -12.06 -17.22
CA TYR A 10 6.41 -10.87 -17.11
C TYR A 10 5.52 -9.66 -16.86
N PHE A 11 5.30 -9.34 -15.58
CA PHE A 11 4.39 -8.25 -15.19
C PHE A 11 5.12 -6.96 -14.78
N CYS A 12 6.43 -7.03 -14.48
CA CYS A 12 7.17 -5.83 -14.11
C CYS A 12 7.31 -4.88 -15.30
N LEU A 13 7.02 -3.59 -15.10
CA LEU A 13 7.16 -2.58 -16.14
C LEU A 13 8.64 -2.23 -16.42
N TYR A 14 9.50 -2.38 -15.42
CA TYR A 14 10.85 -1.82 -15.45
C TYR A 14 11.93 -2.82 -15.86
N CYS A 15 11.63 -4.11 -15.79
CA CYS A 15 12.57 -5.16 -16.15
C CYS A 15 11.87 -6.45 -16.59
N ASN A 16 12.63 -7.35 -17.21
CA ASN A 16 12.18 -8.67 -17.67
C ASN A 16 12.07 -9.72 -16.55
N CYS A 17 11.69 -9.31 -15.33
CA CYS A 17 11.54 -10.21 -14.19
C CYS A 17 10.32 -11.13 -14.37
N LYS A 18 10.57 -12.45 -14.31
CA LYS A 18 9.52 -13.47 -14.29
C LYS A 18 8.83 -13.46 -12.93
N ALA A 19 7.52 -13.75 -12.90
CA ALA A 19 6.77 -13.86 -11.65
C ALA A 19 7.43 -14.79 -10.61
N SER A 20 7.98 -15.93 -11.06
CA SER A 20 8.66 -16.92 -10.20
C SER A 20 10.04 -16.48 -9.66
N LEU A 21 10.55 -15.32 -10.11
CA LEU A 21 11.87 -14.80 -9.74
C LEU A 21 11.79 -13.50 -8.93
N ARG A 22 10.58 -13.02 -8.58
CA ARG A 22 10.39 -11.76 -7.85
C ARG A 22 11.11 -11.72 -6.50
N TRP A 23 11.19 -12.86 -5.83
CA TRP A 23 11.85 -13.06 -4.54
C TRP A 23 13.38 -13.03 -4.61
N ASP A 24 13.97 -13.25 -5.80
CA ASP A 24 15.41 -13.44 -5.95
C ASP A 24 16.15 -12.09 -5.91
N MET A 25 16.62 -11.74 -4.73
CA MET A 25 17.37 -10.51 -4.48
C MET A 25 18.84 -10.59 -4.92
N ASN A 26 19.34 -11.75 -5.33
CA ASN A 26 20.73 -11.90 -5.80
C ASN A 26 20.85 -11.56 -7.30
N LYS A 27 19.73 -11.58 -8.02
CA LYS A 27 19.69 -11.11 -9.41
C LYS A 27 19.73 -9.59 -9.51
N ILE A 28 20.46 -9.12 -10.51
CA ILE A 28 20.52 -7.72 -10.91
C ILE A 28 19.35 -7.44 -11.86
N TRP A 29 18.57 -6.42 -11.55
CA TRP A 29 17.41 -6.00 -12.33
C TRP A 29 17.50 -4.50 -12.58
N ASN A 30 17.98 -4.11 -13.76
CA ASN A 30 18.12 -2.71 -14.14
C ASN A 30 16.81 -2.19 -14.75
N ASN A 31 16.53 -0.90 -14.55
CA ASN A 31 15.44 -0.16 -15.22
C ASN A 31 15.73 -0.05 -16.73
N THR A 32 15.41 -1.10 -17.48
CA THR A 32 15.73 -1.25 -18.92
C THR A 32 14.47 -1.42 -19.77
N GLU A 33 13.32 -1.09 -19.21
CA GLU A 33 11.99 -1.45 -19.70
C GLU A 33 11.79 -2.98 -19.79
N ASN A 34 10.53 -3.38 -19.90
CA ASN A 34 10.20 -4.78 -20.18
C ASN A 34 10.03 -4.97 -21.70
N THR A 35 10.85 -5.85 -22.26
CA THR A 35 10.86 -6.21 -23.69
C THR A 35 10.23 -7.57 -23.97
N ARG A 36 9.86 -8.33 -22.93
CA ARG A 36 9.26 -9.67 -23.03
C ARG A 36 7.72 -9.67 -22.96
N CYS A 37 7.10 -8.49 -22.91
CA CYS A 37 5.66 -8.32 -22.91
C CYS A 37 5.15 -8.05 -24.32
N GLU A 38 3.96 -8.58 -24.65
CA GLU A 38 3.18 -8.09 -25.78
C GLU A 38 2.75 -6.66 -25.46
N ARG A 39 3.33 -5.69 -26.19
CA ARG A 39 3.06 -4.26 -25.98
C ARG A 39 1.79 -3.89 -26.72
N LYS A 40 0.74 -3.48 -26.00
CA LYS A 40 -0.32 -2.65 -26.59
C LYS A 40 0.19 -1.21 -26.66
N SER A 41 -0.43 -0.40 -27.51
CA SER A 41 -0.12 1.03 -27.59
C SER A 41 -0.15 1.66 -26.19
N PRO A 42 0.88 2.45 -25.82
CA PRO A 42 0.90 3.15 -24.55
C PRO A 42 -0.34 4.03 -24.39
N LEU A 43 -0.86 4.11 -23.18
CA LEU A 43 -2.01 4.98 -22.88
C LEU A 43 -1.66 6.46 -23.08
N PHE A 44 -0.40 6.82 -22.80
CA PHE A 44 0.14 8.17 -22.96
C PHE A 44 1.44 8.11 -23.78
N PRO A 45 1.35 8.12 -25.12
CA PRO A 45 2.53 8.00 -25.99
C PRO A 45 3.50 9.18 -25.85
N ALA A 46 3.03 10.33 -25.35
CA ALA A 46 3.86 11.51 -25.09
C ALA A 46 4.83 11.34 -23.90
N ILE A 47 4.59 10.38 -23.01
CA ILE A 47 5.42 10.14 -21.83
C ILE A 47 6.24 8.88 -22.04
N ASN A 48 7.57 9.04 -22.10
CA ASN A 48 8.50 7.92 -22.19
C ASN A 48 8.40 7.01 -20.95
N GLN A 49 8.45 5.69 -21.14
CA GLN A 49 8.34 4.70 -20.08
C GLN A 49 9.41 4.85 -18.98
N LYS A 50 10.59 5.36 -19.32
CA LYS A 50 11.64 5.68 -18.33
C LYS A 50 11.18 6.70 -17.27
N ASN A 51 10.15 7.48 -17.59
CA ASN A 51 9.55 8.49 -16.71
C ASN A 51 8.33 7.95 -15.94
N TYR A 52 8.02 6.65 -16.02
CA TYR A 52 6.91 6.05 -15.28
C TYR A 52 7.36 5.77 -13.84
N ILE A 53 7.32 6.80 -13.00
CA ILE A 53 7.76 6.69 -11.61
C ILE A 53 6.79 5.81 -10.79
N PRO A 54 7.30 4.86 -9.98
CA PRO A 54 6.46 4.09 -9.06
C PRO A 54 5.75 4.99 -8.05
N ASP A 55 4.46 4.75 -7.86
CA ASP A 55 3.67 5.45 -6.85
C ASP A 55 3.96 4.91 -5.44
N GLU A 56 4.55 5.77 -4.59
CA GLU A 56 4.90 5.45 -3.20
C GLU A 56 3.69 5.05 -2.34
N LEU A 57 2.52 5.68 -2.56
CA LEU A 57 1.33 5.47 -1.74
C LEU A 57 0.76 4.10 -2.06
N HIS A 58 0.66 3.78 -3.35
CA HIS A 58 0.16 2.47 -3.78
C HIS A 58 1.15 1.34 -3.46
N LEU A 59 2.46 1.58 -3.52
CA LEU A 59 3.46 0.64 -2.99
C LEU A 59 3.18 0.34 -1.51
N PHE A 60 3.00 1.38 -0.70
CA PHE A 60 2.68 1.24 0.72
C PHE A 60 1.38 0.47 0.96
N LEU A 61 0.29 0.89 0.32
CA LEU A 61 -1.02 0.29 0.53
C LEU A 61 -1.02 -1.20 0.18
N ARG A 62 -0.42 -1.57 -0.97
CA ARG A 62 -0.42 -2.95 -1.47
C ARG A 62 0.50 -3.86 -0.68
N ILE A 63 1.68 -3.39 -0.27
CA ILE A 63 2.57 -4.20 0.56
C ILE A 63 1.97 -4.38 1.97
N SER A 64 1.34 -3.34 2.51
CA SER A 64 0.60 -3.45 3.79
C SER A 64 -0.53 -4.48 3.72
N ASP A 65 -1.28 -4.51 2.61
CA ASP A 65 -2.33 -5.52 2.39
C ASP A 65 -1.75 -6.93 2.43
N VAL A 66 -0.66 -7.18 1.70
CA VAL A 66 0.01 -8.49 1.69
C VAL A 66 0.44 -8.92 3.10
N LEU A 67 1.03 -8.01 3.88
CA LEU A 67 1.46 -8.31 5.25
C LEU A 67 0.29 -8.71 6.16
N MET A 68 -0.83 -8.00 6.05
CA MET A 68 -2.05 -8.28 6.82
C MET A 68 -2.75 -9.56 6.32
N GLU A 69 -2.86 -9.74 5.01
CA GLU A 69 -3.42 -10.95 4.37
C GLU A 69 -2.68 -12.20 4.81
N CYS A 70 -1.35 -12.17 4.82
CA CYS A 70 -0.55 -13.32 5.26
C CYS A 70 -0.81 -13.64 6.74
N LEU A 71 -0.77 -12.64 7.62
CA LEU A 71 -1.03 -12.83 9.04
C LEU A 71 -2.46 -13.36 9.29
N PHE A 72 -3.47 -12.73 8.71
CA PHE A 72 -4.86 -13.09 8.96
C PHE A 72 -5.22 -14.45 8.34
N ALA A 73 -4.66 -14.79 7.18
CA ALA A 73 -4.84 -16.11 6.60
C ALA A 73 -4.34 -17.21 7.54
N ASP A 74 -3.25 -16.98 8.27
CA ASP A 74 -2.74 -17.95 9.24
C ASP A 74 -3.54 -17.97 10.54
N LEU A 75 -4.02 -16.82 11.02
CA LEU A 75 -4.89 -16.76 12.19
C LEU A 75 -6.26 -17.42 11.93
N ILE A 76 -6.85 -17.22 10.75
CA ILE A 76 -8.16 -17.76 10.38
C ILE A 76 -8.16 -19.30 10.31
N LYS A 77 -7.02 -19.92 9.98
CA LYS A 77 -6.88 -21.39 9.91
C LYS A 77 -6.90 -22.06 11.29
N LYS A 78 -6.68 -21.32 12.37
CA LYS A 78 -6.62 -21.87 13.74
C LYS A 78 -8.02 -22.25 14.23
N LYS A 79 -8.13 -23.39 14.93
CA LYS A 79 -9.41 -23.93 15.41
C LYS A 79 -10.10 -22.98 16.40
N GLU A 80 -9.31 -22.28 17.19
CA GLU A 80 -9.71 -21.31 18.20
C GLU A 80 -9.99 -19.90 17.64
N PHE A 81 -9.93 -19.73 16.30
CA PHE A 81 -10.05 -18.42 15.67
C PHE A 81 -11.31 -17.65 16.10
N GLN A 82 -12.49 -18.24 15.89
CA GLN A 82 -13.76 -17.53 16.12
C GLN A 82 -14.02 -17.22 17.59
N LYS A 83 -13.60 -18.10 18.50
CA LYS A 83 -13.92 -18.00 19.94
C LYS A 83 -12.89 -17.17 20.72
N GLN A 84 -11.62 -17.21 20.35
CA GLN A 84 -10.53 -16.61 21.14
C GLN A 84 -9.72 -15.58 20.35
N ILE A 85 -9.25 -15.92 19.15
CA ILE A 85 -8.33 -15.05 18.41
C ILE A 85 -9.04 -13.82 17.84
N LYS A 86 -10.20 -14.01 17.20
CA LYS A 86 -11.00 -12.92 16.63
C LYS A 86 -11.26 -11.80 17.64
N PRO A 87 -11.89 -12.05 18.82
CA PRO A 87 -12.13 -10.97 19.77
C PRO A 87 -10.85 -10.35 20.32
N ALA A 88 -9.77 -11.13 20.50
CA ALA A 88 -8.49 -10.61 20.96
C ALA A 88 -7.81 -9.69 19.93
N VAL A 89 -7.85 -10.05 18.64
CA VAL A 89 -7.32 -9.22 17.55
C VAL A 89 -8.13 -7.92 17.42
N GLU A 90 -9.47 -8.01 17.42
CA GLU A 90 -10.36 -6.84 17.37
C GLU A 90 -10.11 -5.89 18.56
N LEU A 91 -9.84 -6.43 19.75
CA LEU A 91 -9.46 -5.65 20.92
C LEU A 91 -8.09 -4.98 20.75
N ALA A 92 -7.09 -5.67 20.20
CA ALA A 92 -5.78 -5.09 19.96
C ALA A 92 -5.84 -3.92 18.95
N PHE A 93 -6.66 -4.04 17.90
CA PHE A 93 -6.93 -2.93 16.98
C PHE A 93 -7.63 -1.75 17.68
N LYS A 94 -8.61 -2.04 18.55
CA LYS A 94 -9.27 -1.01 19.35
C LYS A 94 -8.29 -0.27 20.27
N ASN A 95 -7.33 -0.98 20.87
CA ASN A 95 -6.32 -0.38 21.75
C ASN A 95 -5.40 0.61 21.01
N ILE A 96 -5.09 0.33 19.74
CA ILE A 96 -4.39 1.27 18.86
C ILE A 96 -5.36 2.25 18.18
N LYS A 97 -6.60 2.40 18.64
CA LYS A 97 -7.61 3.33 18.11
C LYS A 97 -7.85 3.17 16.60
N VAL A 98 -7.82 1.95 16.08
CA VAL A 98 -8.16 1.61 14.69
C VAL A 98 -9.46 0.80 14.68
N HIS A 99 -10.44 1.21 13.89
CA HIS A 99 -11.67 0.44 13.73
C HIS A 99 -11.41 -0.78 12.84
N PHE A 100 -11.54 -1.97 13.40
CA PHE A 100 -11.32 -3.22 12.69
C PHE A 100 -12.25 -4.30 13.23
N LYS A 101 -12.90 -5.03 12.30
CA LYS A 101 -13.73 -6.19 12.59
C LYS A 101 -13.54 -7.27 11.53
N PHE A 102 -13.57 -8.52 11.96
CA PHE A 102 -13.77 -9.67 11.09
C PHE A 102 -15.27 -9.92 10.89
N PHE A 103 -15.65 -10.26 9.66
CA PHE A 103 -17.02 -10.60 9.29
C PHE A 103 -17.03 -11.72 8.27
N GLN A 104 -18.16 -12.41 8.13
CA GLN A 104 -18.32 -13.45 7.12
C GLN A 104 -18.92 -12.88 5.84
N SER A 105 -18.37 -13.28 4.70
CA SER A 105 -18.99 -13.12 3.38
C SER A 105 -19.20 -14.52 2.80
N GLY A 106 -20.43 -15.02 2.92
CA GLY A 106 -20.75 -16.42 2.67
C GLY A 106 -19.97 -17.34 3.62
N LYS A 107 -19.18 -18.27 3.05
CA LYS A 107 -18.36 -19.22 3.82
C LYS A 107 -16.98 -18.66 4.21
N ASN A 108 -16.60 -17.51 3.69
CA ASN A 108 -15.25 -16.97 3.85
C ASN A 108 -15.23 -15.85 4.90
N TRP A 109 -14.19 -15.86 5.73
CA TRP A 109 -13.88 -14.75 6.62
C TRP A 109 -13.24 -13.60 5.84
N ASN A 110 -13.72 -12.40 6.10
CA ASN A 110 -13.21 -11.14 5.60
C ASN A 110 -13.00 -10.19 6.78
N TRP A 111 -12.36 -9.06 6.52
CA TRP A 111 -12.09 -8.04 7.54
C TRP A 111 -12.29 -6.64 6.99
N THR A 112 -12.40 -5.68 7.90
CA THR A 112 -12.53 -4.26 7.57
C THR A 112 -11.32 -3.81 6.75
N SER A 113 -11.56 -3.23 5.57
CA SER A 113 -10.49 -2.61 4.78
C SER A 113 -9.96 -1.38 5.51
N LEU A 114 -8.65 -1.33 5.72
CA LEU A 114 -8.00 -0.21 6.41
C LEU A 114 -7.55 0.88 5.43
N MET A 115 -7.74 2.13 5.82
CA MET A 115 -7.28 3.29 5.06
C MET A 115 -5.81 3.59 5.35
N GLY A 116 -5.17 4.42 4.51
CA GLY A 116 -3.74 4.74 4.64
C GLY A 116 -3.28 5.11 6.06
N PRO A 117 -3.94 6.02 6.78
CA PRO A 117 -3.58 6.36 8.17
C PRO A 117 -3.66 5.18 9.13
N ASP A 118 -4.72 4.38 9.04
CA ASP A 118 -4.90 3.19 9.89
C ASP A 118 -3.84 2.13 9.58
N LYS A 119 -3.53 1.87 8.31
CA LYS A 119 -2.44 0.95 7.94
C LYS A 119 -1.10 1.38 8.51
N LYS A 120 -0.78 2.69 8.49
CA LYS A 120 0.46 3.21 9.09
C LYS A 120 0.51 2.90 10.58
N LYS A 121 -0.60 3.14 11.27
CA LYS A 121 -0.71 2.89 12.70
C LYS A 121 -0.60 1.40 13.03
N THR A 122 -1.29 0.56 12.27
CA THR A 122 -1.22 -0.90 12.36
C THR A 122 0.22 -1.41 12.20
N LEU A 123 0.93 -1.01 11.15
CA LEU A 123 2.31 -1.42 10.93
C LEU A 123 3.28 -0.93 12.00
N LYS A 124 2.97 0.19 12.66
CA LYS A 124 3.81 0.78 13.72
C LYS A 124 3.52 0.20 15.12
N GLU A 125 2.27 -0.12 15.42
CA GLU A 125 1.81 -0.33 16.81
C GLU A 125 1.11 -1.68 17.05
N PHE A 126 0.63 -2.38 16.03
CA PHE A 126 -0.11 -3.64 16.24
C PHE A 126 0.83 -4.74 16.77
N PRO A 127 0.49 -5.40 17.90
CA PRO A 127 1.39 -6.34 18.58
C PRO A 127 1.25 -7.76 17.99
N VAL A 128 1.87 -8.00 16.83
CA VAL A 128 1.78 -9.30 16.14
C VAL A 128 2.26 -10.45 17.02
N SER A 129 3.30 -10.23 17.84
CA SER A 129 3.88 -11.28 18.69
C SER A 129 2.93 -11.79 19.79
N GLN A 130 1.79 -11.12 20.03
CA GLN A 130 0.76 -11.62 20.96
C GLN A 130 -0.09 -12.75 20.36
N PHE A 131 -0.16 -12.85 19.03
CA PHE A 131 -1.06 -13.78 18.32
C PHE A 131 -0.33 -14.95 17.65
N ILE A 132 0.98 -14.82 17.50
CA ILE A 132 1.87 -15.81 16.91
C ILE A 132 2.92 -16.18 17.96
N PRO A 133 3.01 -17.46 18.36
CA PRO A 133 3.90 -17.88 19.42
C PRO A 133 5.38 -17.74 19.03
N ASP A 134 6.23 -17.79 20.06
CA ASP A 134 7.68 -17.92 19.96
C ASP A 134 8.38 -16.80 19.17
N ILE A 135 9.60 -17.10 18.71
CA ILE A 135 10.41 -16.18 17.91
C ILE A 135 9.74 -15.80 16.59
N HIS A 136 8.87 -16.68 16.07
CA HIS A 136 8.16 -16.47 14.81
C HIS A 136 7.27 -15.21 14.86
N GLY A 137 6.53 -15.00 15.95
CA GLY A 137 5.72 -13.79 16.12
C GLY A 137 6.55 -12.51 16.22
N LYS A 138 7.72 -12.60 16.88
CA LYS A 138 8.66 -11.47 16.99
C LYS A 138 9.27 -11.11 15.65
N ASP A 139 9.60 -12.09 14.82
CA ASP A 139 10.16 -11.88 13.49
C ASP A 139 9.13 -11.25 12.54
N ILE A 140 7.86 -11.66 12.58
CA ILE A 140 6.79 -11.01 11.80
C ILE A 140 6.56 -9.58 12.29
N GLU A 141 6.56 -9.35 13.60
CA GLU A 141 6.41 -8.00 14.13
C GLU A 141 7.57 -7.09 13.66
N LYS A 142 8.81 -7.59 13.75
CA LYS A 142 9.99 -6.90 13.24
C LYS A 142 9.87 -6.57 11.76
N LEU A 143 9.38 -7.51 10.95
CA LEU A 143 9.11 -7.31 9.52
C LEU A 143 8.14 -6.15 9.25
N TRP A 144 7.09 -6.02 10.07
CA TRP A 144 6.13 -4.91 9.96
C TRP A 144 6.77 -3.56 10.34
N ARG A 145 7.56 -3.53 11.44
CA ARG A 145 8.26 -2.33 11.87
C ARG A 145 9.30 -1.86 10.86
N GLU A 146 10.09 -2.78 10.31
CA GLU A 146 11.09 -2.48 9.29
C GLU A 146 10.44 -1.96 8.00
N PHE A 147 9.33 -2.56 7.56
CA PHE A 147 8.61 -2.03 6.40
C PHE A 147 8.11 -0.60 6.62
N TYR A 148 7.55 -0.32 7.80
CA TYR A 148 7.13 1.03 8.17
C TYR A 148 8.32 2.01 8.16
N GLN A 149 9.46 1.63 8.74
CA GLN A 149 10.68 2.45 8.73
C GLN A 149 11.17 2.73 7.30
N LEU A 150 11.27 1.71 6.45
CA LEU A 150 11.64 1.87 5.05
C LEU A 150 10.69 2.81 4.31
N TYR A 151 9.38 2.68 4.54
CA TYR A 151 8.40 3.58 3.96
C TYR A 151 8.59 5.04 4.40
N THR A 152 8.95 5.30 5.66
CA THR A 152 9.20 6.68 6.12
C THR A 152 10.38 7.35 5.40
N ILE A 153 11.36 6.58 4.91
CA ILE A 153 12.49 7.10 4.13
C ILE A 153 12.01 7.67 2.78
N LEU A 154 10.99 7.06 2.15
CA LEU A 154 10.43 7.55 0.88
C LEU A 154 9.83 8.96 0.99
N HIS A 155 9.43 9.37 2.20
CA HIS A 155 8.82 10.69 2.45
C HIS A 155 9.85 11.79 2.68
N LYS A 156 11.14 11.46 2.75
CA LYS A 156 12.19 12.47 2.89
C LYS A 156 12.31 13.27 1.59
N GLU A 157 12.39 14.59 1.73
CA GLU A 157 12.52 15.51 0.60
C GLU A 157 13.92 15.42 -0.03
N TYR A 158 14.95 15.23 0.80
CA TYR A 158 16.34 15.12 0.38
C TYR A 158 16.96 13.86 0.96
N LEU A 159 17.70 13.14 0.12
CA LEU A 159 18.43 11.93 0.49
C LEU A 159 19.85 11.98 -0.05
N SER A 160 20.82 11.64 0.80
CA SER A 160 22.21 11.44 0.40
C SER A 160 22.38 10.13 -0.40
N ASP A 161 23.48 9.99 -1.14
CA ASP A 161 23.75 8.73 -1.87
C ASP A 161 23.93 7.55 -0.91
N GLN A 162 24.56 7.80 0.25
CA GLN A 162 24.71 6.81 1.31
C GLN A 162 23.34 6.34 1.85
N GLU A 163 22.38 7.24 2.06
CA GLU A 163 21.03 6.86 2.48
C GLU A 163 20.30 6.04 1.40
N ILE A 164 20.48 6.37 0.12
CA ILE A 164 19.89 5.60 -0.98
C ILE A 164 20.53 4.20 -1.07
N ASP A 165 21.84 4.10 -0.86
CA ASP A 165 22.56 2.82 -0.84
C ASP A 165 22.13 1.95 0.33
N GLN A 166 22.02 2.54 1.52
CA GLN A 166 21.51 1.85 2.69
C GLN A 166 20.07 1.40 2.48
N PHE A 167 19.20 2.27 1.94
CA PHE A 167 17.82 1.92 1.60
C PHE A 167 17.75 0.73 0.63
N LYS A 168 18.61 0.68 -0.40
CA LYS A 168 18.70 -0.46 -1.32
C LYS A 168 19.09 -1.75 -0.60
N ILE A 169 20.06 -1.70 0.30
CA ILE A 169 20.50 -2.86 1.08
C ILE A 169 19.39 -3.34 2.00
N ASP A 170 18.79 -2.43 2.76
CA ASP A 170 17.77 -2.74 3.76
C ASP A 170 16.49 -3.26 3.12
N THR A 171 16.03 -2.66 2.02
CA THR A 171 14.85 -3.18 1.28
C THR A 171 15.09 -4.58 0.74
N GLN A 172 16.29 -4.91 0.24
CA GLN A 172 16.61 -6.26 -0.22
C GLN A 172 16.68 -7.25 0.94
N ASN A 173 17.28 -6.85 2.06
CA ASN A 173 17.32 -7.67 3.27
C ASN A 173 15.92 -7.90 3.85
N TRP A 174 15.04 -6.90 3.78
CA TRP A 174 13.65 -7.02 4.17
C TRP A 174 12.91 -8.06 3.31
N ILE A 175 13.14 -8.10 2.00
CA ILE A 175 12.58 -9.17 1.14
C ILE A 175 13.15 -10.55 1.50
N ARG A 176 14.45 -10.65 1.81
CA ARG A 176 15.09 -11.89 2.28
C ARG A 176 14.58 -12.33 3.65
N MET A 177 14.12 -11.41 4.48
CA MET A 177 13.49 -11.72 5.76
C MET A 177 12.05 -12.18 5.54
N PHE A 178 11.29 -11.47 4.70
CA PHE A 178 9.93 -11.84 4.31
C PHE A 178 9.87 -13.27 3.76
N TYR A 179 10.71 -13.56 2.77
CA TYR A 179 10.87 -14.90 2.21
C TYR A 179 12.17 -15.53 2.71
N ARG A 180 12.04 -16.43 3.70
CA ARG A 180 13.12 -17.31 4.13
C ARG A 180 12.69 -18.75 3.85
N PRO A 181 13.48 -19.58 3.15
CA PRO A 181 13.15 -20.99 3.02
C PRO A 181 13.20 -21.65 4.40
N THR A 182 12.25 -22.55 4.67
CA THR A 182 12.31 -23.40 5.86
C THR A 182 13.63 -24.17 5.86
N GLN A 183 14.37 -24.07 6.96
CA GLN A 183 15.66 -24.74 7.13
C GLN A 183 15.49 -26.01 7.96
N GLY A 184 16.31 -27.03 7.68
CA GLY A 184 16.25 -28.34 8.33
C GLY A 184 15.49 -29.40 7.55
N HIS A 185 15.59 -30.66 8.00
CA HIS A 185 14.90 -31.78 7.37
C HIS A 185 13.39 -31.71 7.68
N MET A 186 12.55 -32.11 6.72
CA MET A 186 11.10 -32.20 6.94
C MET A 186 10.80 -33.05 8.17
N ASN A 187 9.90 -32.54 9.04
CA ASN A 187 9.45 -33.20 10.27
C ASN A 187 10.54 -33.41 11.34
N SER A 188 11.66 -32.69 11.28
CA SER A 188 12.65 -32.67 12.36
C SER A 188 12.30 -31.60 13.41
N GLY A 189 12.56 -31.89 14.69
CA GLY A 189 12.39 -30.90 15.77
C GLY A 189 13.34 -29.70 15.71
N THR A 190 14.32 -29.72 14.79
CA THR A 190 15.26 -28.62 14.50
C THR A 190 14.85 -27.78 13.29
N GLN A 191 13.67 -28.01 12.72
CA GLN A 191 13.17 -27.26 11.58
C GLN A 191 12.93 -25.80 11.97
N ILE A 192 13.56 -24.86 11.27
CA ILE A 192 13.32 -23.43 11.41
C ILE A 192 12.37 -23.01 10.28
N PRO A 193 11.07 -22.80 10.55
CA PRO A 193 10.13 -22.38 9.52
C PRO A 193 10.49 -21.01 8.96
N GLY A 194 10.32 -20.87 7.64
CA GLY A 194 10.30 -19.57 6.99
C GLY A 194 9.10 -18.72 7.41
N LEU A 195 9.18 -17.39 7.24
CA LEU A 195 8.05 -16.50 7.53
C LEU A 195 6.94 -16.65 6.48
N TYR A 196 7.25 -16.37 5.21
CA TYR A 196 6.29 -16.46 4.12
C TYR A 196 6.88 -17.15 2.88
N ARG A 197 6.02 -17.51 1.92
CA ARG A 197 6.43 -18.25 0.72
C ARG A 197 7.01 -17.30 -0.33
N LYS A 198 7.81 -17.86 -1.23
CA LYS A 198 8.31 -17.12 -2.40
C LYS A 198 7.20 -16.56 -3.30
N ASP A 199 6.07 -17.27 -3.34
CA ASP A 199 4.91 -16.92 -4.17
C ASP A 199 4.16 -15.70 -3.60
N ASP A 200 4.33 -15.43 -2.31
CA ASP A 200 3.73 -14.27 -1.62
C ASP A 200 4.50 -12.97 -1.91
N VAL A 201 5.70 -13.05 -2.51
CA VAL A 201 6.46 -11.87 -2.94
C VAL A 201 5.81 -11.25 -4.18
N THR A 202 5.11 -10.15 -3.97
CA THR A 202 4.34 -9.47 -5.02
C THR A 202 5.21 -8.63 -5.96
N LEU A 203 4.62 -8.17 -7.08
CA LEU A 203 5.32 -7.22 -7.96
C LEU A 203 5.69 -5.92 -7.22
N TYR A 204 4.82 -5.40 -6.35
CA TYR A 204 5.09 -4.18 -5.59
C TYR A 204 6.33 -4.32 -4.71
N MET A 205 6.49 -5.47 -4.06
CA MET A 205 7.68 -5.79 -3.27
C MET A 205 8.95 -5.88 -4.13
N HIS A 206 8.85 -6.48 -5.31
CA HIS A 206 9.97 -6.49 -6.27
C HIS A 206 10.36 -5.08 -6.73
N VAL A 207 9.38 -4.25 -7.10
CA VAL A 207 9.60 -2.85 -7.50
C VAL A 207 10.22 -2.05 -6.35
N PHE A 208 9.73 -2.26 -5.14
CA PHE A 208 10.22 -1.61 -3.93
C PHE A 208 11.71 -1.88 -3.68
N ALA A 209 12.17 -3.13 -3.80
CA ALA A 209 13.56 -3.47 -3.51
C ALA A 209 14.54 -3.29 -4.68
N LYS A 210 14.05 -3.36 -5.94
CA LYS A 210 14.92 -3.34 -7.13
C LYS A 210 14.89 -2.03 -7.89
N HIS A 211 13.76 -1.36 -7.97
CA HIS A 211 13.57 -0.23 -8.89
C HIS A 211 13.45 1.10 -8.16
N VAL A 212 12.82 1.15 -6.98
CA VAL A 212 12.70 2.38 -6.18
C VAL A 212 14.07 3.03 -5.89
N PRO A 213 15.13 2.31 -5.47
CA PRO A 213 16.44 2.95 -5.25
C PRO A 213 17.04 3.55 -6.53
N GLN A 214 16.80 2.94 -7.70
CA GLN A 214 17.27 3.48 -8.98
C GLN A 214 16.54 4.79 -9.31
N PHE A 215 15.22 4.84 -9.10
CA PHE A 215 14.44 6.07 -9.26
C PHE A 215 14.84 7.15 -8.26
N MET A 216 15.16 6.81 -7.01
CA MET A 216 15.66 7.77 -6.03
C MET A 216 16.93 8.48 -6.53
N ARG A 217 17.87 7.74 -7.13
CA ARG A 217 19.07 8.34 -7.74
C ARG A 217 18.75 9.25 -8.92
N GLN A 218 17.93 8.75 -9.86
CA GLN A 218 17.55 9.51 -11.06
C GLN A 218 16.81 10.81 -10.72
N LEU A 219 15.90 10.78 -9.74
CA LEU A 219 15.18 11.97 -9.30
C LEU A 219 16.09 12.95 -8.56
N LYS A 220 17.01 12.44 -7.73
CA LYS A 220 17.98 13.27 -7.03
C LYS A 220 18.87 14.06 -7.99
N GLU A 221 19.32 13.46 -9.09
CA GLU A 221 20.15 14.13 -10.12
C GLU A 221 19.48 15.38 -10.71
N ILE A 222 18.15 15.42 -10.75
CA ILE A 222 17.35 16.56 -11.25
C ILE A 222 16.74 17.40 -10.13
N GLY A 223 17.17 17.22 -8.87
CA GLY A 223 16.68 17.97 -7.71
C GLY A 223 15.25 17.62 -7.27
N LEU A 224 14.76 16.43 -7.60
CA LEU A 224 13.43 15.94 -7.22
C LEU A 224 13.51 14.74 -6.26
N SER A 225 12.37 14.39 -5.66
CA SER A 225 12.22 13.19 -4.81
C SER A 225 10.99 12.39 -5.23
N LEU A 226 10.87 11.15 -4.73
CA LEU A 226 9.67 10.33 -4.98
C LEU A 226 8.40 11.00 -4.47
N ARG A 227 8.50 11.70 -3.32
CA ARG A 227 7.39 12.46 -2.73
C ARG A 227 6.80 13.50 -3.67
N THR A 228 7.60 14.08 -4.57
CA THR A 228 7.12 15.02 -5.60
C THR A 228 6.06 14.39 -6.52
N PHE A 229 6.14 13.07 -6.74
CA PHE A 229 5.25 12.32 -7.63
C PHE A 229 4.19 11.51 -6.87
N SER A 230 4.03 11.76 -5.57
CA SER A 230 3.03 11.10 -4.73
C SER A 230 1.61 11.41 -5.20
N THR A 231 0.78 10.38 -5.36
CA THR A 231 -0.65 10.54 -5.69
C THR A 231 -1.52 10.85 -4.47
N SER A 232 -0.94 10.94 -3.27
CA SER A 232 -1.66 11.15 -2.02
C SER A 232 -2.57 12.39 -2.01
N SER A 233 -2.13 13.49 -2.62
CA SER A 233 -2.93 14.71 -2.75
C SER A 233 -4.16 14.51 -3.65
N ILE A 234 -4.02 13.71 -4.71
CA ILE A 234 -5.10 13.38 -5.65
C ILE A 234 -6.13 12.48 -4.95
N GLU A 235 -5.66 11.44 -4.25
CA GLU A 235 -6.52 10.54 -3.48
C GLU A 235 -7.29 11.29 -2.38
N LYS A 236 -6.64 12.21 -1.68
CA LYS A 236 -7.30 13.07 -0.67
C LYS A 236 -8.37 13.96 -1.30
N LYS A 237 -8.08 14.55 -2.46
CA LYS A 237 -9.05 15.38 -3.19
C LYS A 237 -10.26 14.55 -3.63
N ASN A 238 -10.01 13.37 -4.18
CA ASN A 238 -11.06 12.44 -4.59
C ASN A 238 -11.93 12.02 -3.39
N HIS A 239 -11.32 11.67 -2.26
CA HIS A 239 -12.05 11.36 -1.02
C HIS A 239 -12.94 12.52 -0.56
N ASN A 240 -12.42 13.76 -0.56
CA ASN A 240 -13.20 14.94 -0.21
C ASN A 240 -14.38 15.15 -1.16
N HIS A 241 -14.20 14.91 -2.47
CA HIS A 241 -15.30 14.98 -3.44
C HIS A 241 -16.36 13.93 -3.16
N VAL A 242 -15.97 12.69 -2.87
CA VAL A 242 -16.92 11.63 -2.49
C VAL A 242 -17.70 12.01 -1.23
N CYS A 243 -17.01 12.51 -0.20
CA CYS A 243 -17.66 12.94 1.04
C CYS A 243 -18.63 14.11 0.82
N LEU A 244 -18.22 15.12 0.05
CA LEU A 244 -19.02 16.34 -0.16
C LEU A 244 -20.22 16.12 -1.09
N PHE A 245 -20.04 15.39 -2.18
CA PHE A 245 -21.02 15.32 -3.26
C PHE A 245 -21.84 14.02 -3.28
N PHE A 246 -21.39 12.99 -2.57
CA PHE A 246 -22.06 11.70 -2.53
C PHE A 246 -22.36 11.23 -1.10
N GLY A 247 -22.22 12.10 -0.10
CA GLY A 247 -22.48 11.79 1.31
C GLY A 247 -21.66 10.61 1.84
N GLY A 248 -20.49 10.35 1.24
CA GLY A 248 -19.64 9.21 1.59
C GLY A 248 -19.98 7.88 0.90
N THR A 249 -20.89 7.86 -0.07
CA THR A 249 -21.18 6.69 -0.93
C THR A 249 -20.65 6.89 -2.35
N THR A 250 -20.50 5.86 -3.17
CA THR A 250 -20.10 6.00 -4.59
C THR A 250 -21.29 5.95 -5.55
N MET A 251 -22.52 5.86 -5.03
CA MET A 251 -23.73 5.59 -5.80
C MET A 251 -24.79 6.65 -5.52
N GLY A 252 -25.18 7.39 -6.56
CA GLY A 252 -26.31 8.33 -6.52
C GLY A 252 -25.97 9.69 -5.90
N GLY A 253 -25.25 10.53 -6.62
CA GLY A 253 -25.21 11.97 -6.33
C GLY A 253 -26.03 12.75 -7.36
N GLY A 254 -26.61 13.87 -6.94
CA GLY A 254 -27.46 14.74 -7.77
C GLY A 254 -28.83 14.93 -7.15
N THR A 255 -28.93 15.71 -6.08
CA THR A 255 -30.20 16.03 -5.41
C THR A 255 -31.02 17.12 -6.13
N ASP A 256 -30.44 17.75 -7.15
CA ASP A 256 -30.87 19.05 -7.71
C ASP A 256 -31.00 19.01 -9.25
N GLY A 257 -31.14 17.82 -9.83
CA GLY A 257 -31.37 17.62 -11.27
C GLY A 257 -30.15 17.85 -12.18
N LYS A 258 -29.01 18.26 -11.60
CA LYS A 258 -27.71 18.38 -12.29
C LYS A 258 -26.82 17.18 -12.01
N SER A 259 -25.91 16.88 -12.94
CA SER A 259 -24.94 15.81 -12.74
C SER A 259 -23.93 16.16 -11.63
N VAL A 260 -23.44 15.15 -10.92
CA VAL A 260 -22.41 15.37 -9.89
C VAL A 260 -21.14 15.97 -10.46
N VAL A 261 -20.80 15.61 -11.70
CA VAL A 261 -19.65 16.17 -12.41
C VAL A 261 -19.81 17.67 -12.57
N TYR A 262 -21.01 18.13 -12.94
CA TYR A 262 -21.30 19.57 -13.00
C TYR A 262 -21.12 20.24 -11.63
N ASN A 263 -21.64 19.63 -10.56
CA ASN A 263 -21.54 20.18 -9.22
C ASN A 263 -20.09 20.27 -8.71
N ILE A 264 -19.28 19.24 -8.98
CA ILE A 264 -17.83 19.25 -8.68
C ILE A 264 -17.13 20.34 -9.47
N MET A 265 -17.34 20.41 -10.79
CA MET A 265 -16.70 21.44 -11.63
C MET A 265 -17.08 22.85 -11.21
N SER A 266 -18.36 23.10 -10.94
CA SER A 266 -18.84 24.41 -10.49
C SER A 266 -18.21 24.80 -9.14
N PHE A 267 -18.12 23.85 -8.20
CA PHE A 267 -17.49 24.09 -6.90
C PHE A 267 -16.00 24.40 -7.04
N GLU A 268 -15.25 23.60 -7.79
CA GLU A 268 -13.82 23.79 -8.02
C GLU A 268 -13.53 25.12 -8.74
N ASN A 269 -14.33 25.46 -9.75
CA ASN A 269 -14.21 26.74 -10.47
C ASN A 269 -14.46 27.93 -9.54
N HIS A 270 -15.45 27.85 -8.65
CA HIS A 270 -15.67 28.90 -7.64
C HIS A 270 -14.51 29.00 -6.65
N GLN A 271 -13.94 27.87 -6.19
CA GLN A 271 -12.78 27.89 -5.29
C GLN A 271 -11.56 28.55 -5.96
N LEU A 272 -11.31 28.26 -7.25
CA LEU A 272 -10.25 28.89 -8.03
C LEU A 272 -10.51 30.39 -8.20
N PHE A 273 -11.73 30.79 -8.55
CA PHE A 273 -12.11 32.20 -8.69
C PHE A 273 -11.83 32.98 -7.40
N TYR A 274 -12.27 32.46 -6.24
CA TYR A 274 -12.02 33.14 -4.96
C TYR A 274 -10.54 33.25 -4.62
N LEU A 275 -9.75 32.22 -4.95
CA LEU A 275 -8.30 32.23 -4.73
C LEU A 275 -7.61 33.28 -5.60
N ILE A 276 -7.95 33.36 -6.89
CA ILE A 276 -7.36 34.33 -7.84
C ILE A 276 -7.73 35.77 -7.45
N ASN A 277 -8.96 35.99 -6.99
CA ASN A 277 -9.48 37.32 -6.68
C ASN A 277 -9.32 37.72 -5.21
N ASN A 278 -8.52 36.99 -4.41
CA ASN A 278 -8.32 37.23 -2.96
C ASN A 278 -9.63 37.45 -2.18
N THR A 279 -10.71 36.80 -2.61
CA THR A 279 -12.03 36.98 -2.01
C THR A 279 -12.10 36.19 -0.69
N PRO A 280 -12.47 36.82 0.44
CA PRO A 280 -12.54 36.12 1.73
C PRO A 280 -13.48 34.91 1.67
N LYS A 281 -12.97 33.73 2.02
CA LYS A 281 -13.78 32.52 2.08
C LYS A 281 -14.69 32.58 3.32
N LYS A 282 -15.98 32.88 3.17
CA LYS A 282 -16.99 32.37 4.12
C LYS A 282 -17.28 30.92 3.77
N ILE A 283 -16.44 30.01 4.26
CA ILE A 283 -16.82 28.59 4.27
C ILE A 283 -17.91 28.46 5.34
N ILE A 284 -19.17 28.54 4.94
CA ILE A 284 -20.22 27.89 5.73
C ILE A 284 -19.99 26.40 5.47
N ALA A 285 -19.17 25.78 6.30
CA ALA A 285 -19.20 24.34 6.43
C ALA A 285 -20.64 24.03 6.82
N ARG A 286 -21.42 23.44 5.91
CA ARG A 286 -22.60 22.71 6.35
C ARG A 286 -22.04 21.59 7.22
N ASN A 287 -22.01 21.83 8.53
CA ASN A 287 -21.78 20.81 9.54
C ASN A 287 -22.79 19.70 9.23
N ILE A 288 -22.30 18.59 8.68
CA ILE A 288 -23.02 17.34 8.80
C ILE A 288 -22.61 16.84 10.19
N ASP A 289 -23.30 17.36 11.21
CA ASP A 289 -23.35 16.72 12.51
C ASP A 289 -24.01 15.36 12.32
N VAL A 290 -23.20 14.30 12.32
CA VAL A 290 -23.67 12.90 12.29
C VAL A 290 -24.24 12.47 13.66
N ASN A 291 -24.39 13.39 14.63
CA ASN A 291 -24.78 13.07 16.00
C ASN A 291 -26.19 13.46 16.44
N ASN A 292 -27.04 14.02 15.58
CA ASN A 292 -28.47 14.15 15.92
C ASN A 292 -29.27 12.99 15.34
N LYS A 293 -29.20 11.84 16.03
CA LYS A 293 -30.34 10.93 16.13
C LYS A 293 -31.00 11.21 17.47
N GLU A 294 -32.03 12.04 17.46
CA GLU A 294 -33.00 12.05 18.56
C GLU A 294 -33.68 10.67 18.62
N SER A 295 -33.81 10.20 19.85
CA SER A 295 -34.53 9.00 20.28
C SER A 295 -36.02 9.08 19.99
#